data_AF-A8EXL1-F1
#
_entry.id   AF-A8EXL1-F1
#
_cell.length_a   1.000
_cell.length_b   1.000
_cell.length_c   1.000
_cell.angle_alpha   90.00
_cell.angle_beta   90.00
_cell.angle_gamma   90.00
#
_symmetry.space_group_name_H-M   'P 1'
#
loop_
_entity.id
_entity.type
_entity.pdbx_description
1 polymer ?
#
loop_
_entity_poly.entity_id
_entity_poly.type
_entity_poly.pdbx_seq_one_letter_code
_entity_poly.pdbx_strand_id
1 'polypeptide(L)'
;MLNVNFTNGELLNTQGLVVFIDEQLKLDSNLITLDQQHHGLISKTIADKLQFTGKYGQIKVIPSVIKSGEIKYLIIAGLGTEEKLTEAKVEELGGKILQYATSAKISTISLKIINRISRFTSQTFASLVASGAFLASYRFDKYRTNLKEAEKFAVESIEVFTDNNTEAAKLFEVKKLVAEAVFFTRDISNEPSNIKTPQVYAERIVDILEPLGVDVDIIGEREMKNLGMGALLGVGQGSQNESKLVVMEYKGGSKYPTIALVGKGVIFDTGGISLKPSSNMHLMRYDMGGSAAVVGSMIAVAGQKLPVNIVGVVGLVENMLSGNAQRPGDVVTTMSGQTVEVLNTDAEGRLVLADAVWYAQEKFKPKCLIDVATLTGAITVALGSTYAGCFSNNDELASKLIKAGEEVNEKLWRMPLHDEYDAMIGSDIADMANISNIPRAAGSCIAAHFIKRFIKDGVDWAHLDIAGVANSNKVSSLGPKGAVGYGVRLLEKFIKEYNR
;
A
#
# COMPACT_ATOMS: atom_id res chain seq x y z
N MET A 1 -7.48 11.90 -13.90
CA MET A 1 -7.89 11.30 -12.62
C MET A 1 -9.41 11.26 -12.59
N LEU A 2 -10.02 10.27 -11.95
CA LEU A 2 -11.48 10.16 -11.86
C LEU A 2 -12.06 11.33 -11.05
N ASN A 3 -13.05 12.04 -11.59
CA ASN A 3 -13.76 13.08 -10.85
C ASN A 3 -14.90 12.49 -10.04
N VAL A 4 -14.98 12.76 -8.74
CA VAL A 4 -16.09 12.30 -7.88
C VAL A 4 -16.83 13.53 -7.37
N ASN A 5 -18.10 13.65 -7.75
CA ASN A 5 -18.93 14.82 -7.47
C ASN A 5 -20.12 14.42 -6.60
N PHE A 6 -20.32 15.09 -5.47
CA PHE A 6 -21.49 14.90 -4.61
C PHE A 6 -22.51 15.99 -4.94
N THR A 7 -23.68 15.60 -5.48
CA THR A 7 -24.64 16.55 -6.09
C THR A 7 -26.00 16.50 -5.40
N ASN A 8 -26.67 17.66 -5.29
CA ASN A 8 -28.02 17.79 -4.72
C ASN A 8 -29.14 17.65 -5.78
N GLY A 9 -28.78 17.49 -7.06
CA GLY A 9 -29.71 17.50 -8.19
C GLY A 9 -30.09 16.11 -8.67
N GLU A 10 -31.05 16.05 -9.59
CA GLU A 10 -31.35 14.83 -10.32
C GLU A 10 -30.13 14.42 -11.18
N LEU A 11 -29.75 13.13 -11.12
CA LEU A 11 -28.58 12.53 -11.77
C LEU A 11 -28.75 12.38 -13.31
N LEU A 12 -29.37 13.37 -13.97
CA LEU A 12 -30.01 13.23 -15.28
C LEU A 12 -29.04 12.96 -16.45
N ASN A 13 -27.77 13.34 -16.32
CA ASN A 13 -26.83 13.35 -17.45
C ASN A 13 -25.75 12.25 -17.41
N THR A 14 -25.83 11.28 -16.49
CA THR A 14 -24.86 10.17 -16.49
C THR A 14 -25.20 9.10 -17.51
N GLN A 15 -24.20 8.42 -18.05
CA GLN A 15 -24.38 7.31 -19.00
C GLN A 15 -24.74 6.00 -18.30
N GLY A 16 -24.12 5.71 -17.14
CA GLY A 16 -24.37 4.51 -16.35
C GLY A 16 -25.01 4.84 -15.02
N LEU A 17 -25.98 4.05 -14.57
CA LEU A 17 -26.60 4.14 -13.26
C LEU A 17 -26.35 2.85 -12.49
N VAL A 18 -25.80 2.96 -11.27
CA VAL A 18 -25.51 1.81 -10.43
C VAL A 18 -26.70 1.48 -9.55
N VAL A 19 -27.02 0.19 -9.48
CA VAL A 19 -28.08 -0.38 -8.65
C VAL A 19 -27.47 -1.47 -7.77
N PHE A 20 -27.69 -1.40 -6.47
CA PHE A 20 -27.20 -2.40 -5.52
C PHE A 20 -28.31 -3.39 -5.16
N ILE A 21 -28.01 -4.68 -5.23
CA ILE A 21 -28.98 -5.76 -4.96
C ILE A 21 -28.31 -6.85 -4.12
N ASP A 22 -28.98 -7.26 -3.04
CA ASP A 22 -28.56 -8.33 -2.14
C ASP A 22 -29.02 -9.74 -2.61
N GLU A 23 -28.72 -10.77 -1.83
CA GLU A 23 -29.13 -12.16 -2.15
C GLU A 23 -30.62 -12.42 -1.92
N GLN A 24 -31.34 -11.49 -1.28
CA GLN A 24 -32.79 -11.52 -1.10
C GLN A 24 -33.53 -11.13 -2.38
N LEU A 25 -32.84 -10.45 -3.32
CA LEU A 25 -33.37 -10.06 -4.64
C LEU A 25 -34.67 -9.25 -4.55
N LYS A 26 -34.75 -8.35 -3.57
CA LYS A 26 -35.91 -7.47 -3.36
C LYS A 26 -35.59 -6.05 -3.83
N LEU A 27 -36.56 -5.42 -4.50
CA LEU A 27 -36.49 -4.01 -4.87
C LEU A 27 -37.21 -3.18 -3.81
N ASP A 28 -36.54 -2.17 -3.28
CA ASP A 28 -37.18 -1.16 -2.44
C ASP A 28 -38.04 -0.19 -3.29
N SER A 29 -38.77 0.73 -2.67
CA SER A 29 -39.64 1.68 -3.37
C SER A 29 -38.90 2.55 -4.40
N ASN A 30 -37.64 2.90 -4.13
CA ASN A 30 -36.82 3.70 -5.04
C ASN A 30 -36.41 2.88 -6.26
N LEU A 31 -35.98 1.63 -6.03
CA LEU A 31 -35.61 0.70 -7.09
C LEU A 31 -36.80 0.26 -7.94
N ILE A 32 -38.00 0.12 -7.36
CA ILE A 32 -39.22 -0.14 -8.13
C ILE A 32 -39.51 1.01 -9.10
N THR A 33 -39.42 2.27 -8.61
CA THR A 33 -39.63 3.45 -9.45
C THR A 33 -38.62 3.50 -10.59
N LEU A 34 -37.36 3.22 -10.29
CA LEU A 34 -36.30 3.18 -11.27
C LEU A 34 -36.50 2.04 -12.29
N ASP A 35 -36.87 0.85 -11.83
CA ASP A 35 -37.15 -0.30 -12.69
C ASP A 35 -38.25 0.01 -13.70
N GLN A 36 -39.30 0.73 -13.28
CA GLN A 36 -40.37 1.19 -14.18
C GLN A 36 -39.85 2.18 -15.24
N GLN A 37 -38.95 3.09 -14.88
CA GLN A 37 -38.32 4.03 -15.82
C GLN A 37 -37.46 3.31 -16.87
N HIS A 38 -36.91 2.14 -16.50
CA HIS A 38 -36.11 1.27 -17.35
C HIS A 38 -36.88 0.02 -17.82
N HIS A 39 -38.21 0.12 -17.98
CA HIS A 39 -39.04 -0.92 -18.61
C HIS A 39 -38.96 -2.33 -17.98
N GLY A 40 -38.76 -2.39 -16.66
CA GLY A 40 -38.68 -3.63 -15.89
C GLY A 40 -37.37 -4.40 -16.05
N LEU A 41 -36.31 -3.76 -16.55
CA LEU A 41 -35.04 -4.44 -16.82
C LEU A 41 -34.35 -4.97 -15.56
N ILE A 42 -34.45 -4.26 -14.43
CA ILE A 42 -33.85 -4.69 -13.16
C ILE A 42 -34.59 -5.93 -12.66
N SER A 43 -35.93 -5.86 -12.56
CA SER A 43 -36.76 -6.97 -12.07
C SER A 43 -36.63 -8.22 -12.95
N LYS A 44 -36.61 -8.08 -14.27
CA LYS A 44 -36.37 -9.20 -15.20
C LYS A 44 -35.00 -9.83 -14.99
N THR A 45 -33.96 -9.02 -14.77
CA THR A 45 -32.60 -9.52 -14.56
C THR A 45 -32.47 -10.31 -13.26
N ILE A 46 -33.05 -9.82 -12.17
CA ILE A 46 -32.96 -10.51 -10.87
C ILE A 46 -33.91 -11.71 -10.78
N ALA A 47 -34.98 -11.75 -11.59
CA ALA A 47 -35.87 -12.91 -11.68
C ALA A 47 -35.20 -14.12 -12.36
N ASP A 48 -34.30 -13.87 -13.32
CA ASP A 48 -33.48 -14.92 -13.93
C ASP A 48 -32.22 -15.19 -13.10
N LYS A 49 -32.28 -16.22 -12.25
CA LYS A 49 -31.15 -16.65 -11.41
C LYS A 49 -29.91 -17.10 -12.21
N LEU A 50 -30.04 -17.37 -13.51
CA LEU A 50 -28.89 -17.62 -14.39
C LEU A 50 -28.18 -16.31 -14.75
N GLN A 51 -28.88 -15.18 -14.76
CA GLN A 51 -28.30 -13.86 -15.01
C GLN A 51 -27.75 -13.26 -13.73
N PHE A 52 -28.52 -13.24 -12.66
CA PHE A 52 -28.13 -12.54 -11.44
C PHE A 52 -28.61 -13.25 -10.18
N THR A 53 -27.73 -13.34 -9.19
CA THR A 53 -27.96 -14.07 -7.94
C THR A 53 -27.81 -13.19 -6.70
N GLY A 54 -27.39 -11.93 -6.84
CA GLY A 54 -27.11 -11.05 -5.71
C GLY A 54 -25.79 -11.33 -5.00
N LYS A 55 -25.03 -12.37 -5.40
CA LYS A 55 -23.74 -12.72 -4.81
C LYS A 55 -22.77 -11.53 -4.80
N TYR A 56 -22.00 -11.40 -3.72
CA TYR A 56 -21.06 -10.30 -3.54
C TYR A 56 -20.13 -10.12 -4.76
N GLY A 57 -20.14 -8.89 -5.30
CA GLY A 57 -19.29 -8.50 -6.42
C GLY A 57 -19.70 -9.06 -7.77
N GLN A 58 -20.86 -9.72 -7.90
CA GLN A 58 -21.45 -10.00 -9.20
C GLN A 58 -21.87 -8.67 -9.85
N ILE A 59 -21.32 -8.34 -11.01
CA ILE A 59 -21.69 -7.13 -11.76
C ILE A 59 -22.36 -7.52 -13.08
N LYS A 60 -23.47 -6.87 -13.40
CA LYS A 60 -24.12 -6.94 -14.72
C LYS A 60 -24.28 -5.54 -15.28
N VAL A 61 -23.80 -5.33 -16.50
CA VAL A 61 -23.96 -4.08 -17.24
C VAL A 61 -24.97 -4.31 -18.35
N ILE A 62 -26.07 -3.57 -18.33
CA ILE A 62 -27.21 -3.77 -19.22
C ILE A 62 -27.49 -2.46 -19.96
N PRO A 63 -27.41 -2.43 -21.31
CA PRO A 63 -27.89 -1.30 -22.08
C PRO A 63 -29.40 -1.11 -21.87
N SER A 64 -29.83 0.12 -21.65
CA SER A 64 -31.22 0.53 -21.54
C SER A 64 -31.45 1.73 -22.44
N VAL A 65 -32.58 1.76 -23.13
CA VAL A 65 -33.04 2.97 -23.83
C VAL A 65 -34.08 3.64 -22.95
N ILE A 66 -33.84 4.88 -22.55
CA ILE A 66 -34.84 5.66 -21.81
C ILE A 66 -35.82 6.32 -22.78
N LYS A 67 -36.93 6.87 -22.28
CA LYS A 67 -38.00 7.46 -23.12
C LYS A 67 -37.53 8.53 -24.12
N SER A 68 -36.42 9.23 -23.85
CA SER A 68 -35.83 10.21 -24.77
C SER A 68 -35.11 9.59 -25.98
N GLY A 69 -34.95 8.26 -26.02
CA GLY A 69 -34.17 7.55 -27.04
C GLY A 69 -32.67 7.45 -26.73
N GLU A 70 -32.20 8.09 -25.66
CA GLU A 70 -30.79 8.00 -25.24
C GLU A 70 -30.46 6.60 -24.71
N ILE A 71 -29.30 6.07 -25.13
CA ILE A 71 -28.76 4.83 -24.57
C ILE A 71 -28.10 5.15 -23.23
N LYS A 72 -28.65 4.55 -22.17
CA LYS A 72 -28.10 4.51 -20.82
C LYS A 72 -27.66 3.09 -20.49
N TYR A 73 -26.98 2.90 -19.37
CA TYR A 73 -26.57 1.61 -18.87
C TYR A 73 -27.02 1.44 -17.42
N LEU A 74 -27.57 0.27 -17.09
CA LEU A 74 -27.77 -0.17 -15.72
C LEU A 74 -26.59 -1.04 -15.30
N ILE A 75 -25.93 -0.66 -14.20
CA ILE A 75 -24.84 -1.43 -13.59
C ILE A 75 -25.40 -2.06 -12.30
N ILE A 76 -25.86 -3.30 -12.39
CA ILE A 76 -26.41 -4.03 -11.23
C ILE A 76 -25.25 -4.70 -10.47
N ALA A 77 -25.08 -4.32 -9.21
CA ALA A 77 -23.99 -4.73 -8.34
C ALA A 77 -24.50 -5.57 -7.17
N GLY A 78 -24.01 -6.82 -7.08
CA GLY A 78 -24.36 -7.77 -6.03
C GLY A 78 -23.68 -7.45 -4.70
N LEU A 79 -24.48 -7.29 -3.64
CA LEU A 79 -24.02 -7.03 -2.27
C LEU A 79 -23.61 -8.32 -1.53
N GLY A 80 -24.17 -9.47 -1.93
CA GLY A 80 -24.07 -10.72 -1.18
C GLY A 80 -24.93 -10.69 0.06
N THR A 81 -24.57 -11.52 1.04
CA THR A 81 -25.13 -11.47 2.39
C THR A 81 -24.74 -10.17 3.09
N GLU A 82 -25.71 -9.26 3.30
CA GLU A 82 -25.47 -7.89 3.78
C GLU A 82 -24.70 -7.82 5.12
N GLU A 83 -24.91 -8.76 6.03
CA GLU A 83 -24.24 -8.81 7.34
C GLU A 83 -22.72 -9.03 7.21
N LYS A 84 -22.28 -9.65 6.10
CA LYS A 84 -20.87 -9.93 5.80
C LYS A 84 -20.17 -8.80 5.06
N LEU A 85 -20.86 -7.70 4.74
CA LEU A 85 -20.23 -6.52 4.17
C LEU A 85 -19.31 -5.87 5.20
N THR A 86 -18.12 -5.48 4.77
CA THR A 86 -17.14 -4.71 5.53
C THR A 86 -16.80 -3.45 4.73
N GLU A 87 -16.19 -2.44 5.34
CA GLU A 87 -15.77 -1.24 4.61
C GLU A 87 -14.89 -1.59 3.41
N ALA A 88 -13.88 -2.44 3.62
CA ALA A 88 -13.00 -2.92 2.54
C ALA A 88 -13.78 -3.62 1.41
N LYS A 89 -14.81 -4.42 1.71
CA LYS A 89 -15.65 -5.04 0.67
C LYS A 89 -16.47 -4.03 -0.12
N VAL A 90 -16.94 -2.96 0.53
CA VAL A 90 -17.69 -1.90 -0.17
C VAL A 90 -16.75 -1.11 -1.09
N GLU A 91 -15.52 -0.82 -0.65
CA GLU A 91 -14.48 -0.23 -1.50
C GLU A 91 -14.16 -1.17 -2.68
N GLU A 92 -13.91 -2.46 -2.45
CA GLU A 92 -13.69 -3.43 -3.54
C GLU A 92 -14.86 -3.50 -4.53
N LEU A 93 -16.11 -3.38 -4.05
CA LEU A 93 -17.28 -3.33 -4.91
C LEU A 93 -17.26 -2.10 -5.81
N GLY A 94 -16.92 -0.93 -5.27
CA GLY A 94 -16.72 0.30 -6.03
C GLY A 94 -15.66 0.17 -7.11
N GLY A 95 -14.54 -0.48 -6.77
CA GLY A 95 -13.49 -0.78 -7.74
C GLY A 95 -13.95 -1.70 -8.88
N LYS A 96 -14.72 -2.76 -8.57
CA LYS A 96 -15.35 -3.63 -9.58
C LYS A 96 -16.31 -2.86 -10.48
N ILE A 97 -17.16 -1.99 -9.91
CA ILE A 97 -18.10 -1.15 -10.67
C ILE A 97 -17.33 -0.32 -11.71
N LEU A 98 -16.25 0.35 -11.30
CA LEU A 98 -15.43 1.14 -12.22
C LEU A 98 -14.83 0.28 -13.35
N GLN A 99 -14.31 -0.91 -13.03
CA GLN A 99 -13.70 -1.81 -14.01
C GLN A 99 -14.71 -2.28 -15.07
N TYR A 100 -15.91 -2.66 -14.65
CA TYR A 100 -16.99 -3.06 -15.56
C TYR A 100 -17.48 -1.87 -16.41
N ALA A 101 -17.61 -0.69 -15.83
CA ALA A 101 -17.96 0.52 -16.56
C ALA A 101 -16.90 0.91 -17.61
N THR A 102 -15.62 0.81 -17.25
CA THR A 102 -14.47 1.04 -18.17
C THR A 102 -14.48 0.04 -19.33
N SER A 103 -14.81 -1.23 -19.04
CA SER A 103 -14.92 -2.29 -20.05
C SER A 103 -16.10 -2.04 -21.01
N ALA A 104 -17.22 -1.55 -20.48
CA ALA A 104 -18.42 -1.20 -21.23
C ALA A 104 -18.38 0.18 -21.92
N LYS A 105 -17.27 0.93 -21.79
CA LYS A 105 -17.08 2.27 -22.37
C LYS A 105 -18.10 3.31 -21.87
N ILE A 106 -18.44 3.24 -20.58
CA ILE A 106 -19.30 4.20 -19.89
C ILE A 106 -18.42 5.31 -19.30
N SER A 107 -18.59 6.56 -19.72
CA SER A 107 -17.74 7.68 -19.30
C SER A 107 -18.18 8.32 -17.99
N THR A 108 -19.48 8.31 -17.70
CA THR A 108 -20.06 8.92 -16.49
C THR A 108 -20.98 7.95 -15.77
N ILE A 109 -20.77 7.76 -14.47
CA ILE A 109 -21.55 6.83 -13.63
C ILE A 109 -22.30 7.62 -12.57
N SER A 110 -23.54 7.25 -12.26
CA SER A 110 -24.28 7.76 -11.11
C SER A 110 -24.49 6.72 -10.02
N LEU A 111 -24.35 7.17 -8.77
CA LEU A 111 -24.69 6.44 -7.56
C LEU A 111 -25.82 7.18 -6.84
N LYS A 112 -27.04 6.60 -6.78
CA LYS A 112 -28.13 7.14 -5.96
C LYS A 112 -28.37 6.25 -4.75
N ILE A 113 -27.89 6.68 -3.58
CA ILE A 113 -27.94 5.90 -2.33
C ILE A 113 -28.58 6.77 -1.26
N ILE A 114 -29.91 6.64 -1.08
CA ILE A 114 -30.68 7.46 -0.14
C ILE A 114 -31.15 6.69 1.10
N ASN A 115 -31.04 5.36 1.05
CA ASN A 115 -31.39 4.47 2.14
C ASN A 115 -30.11 3.88 2.76
N ARG A 116 -30.22 3.39 4.00
CA ARG A 116 -29.17 2.55 4.60
C ARG A 116 -29.07 1.24 3.80
N ILE A 117 -27.85 0.75 3.66
CA ILE A 117 -27.56 -0.57 3.08
C ILE A 117 -26.78 -1.34 4.13
N SER A 118 -27.28 -2.50 4.56
CA SER A 118 -26.75 -3.20 5.74
C SER A 118 -26.65 -2.27 6.96
N ARG A 119 -25.52 -2.31 7.67
CA ARG A 119 -25.21 -1.44 8.82
C ARG A 119 -24.79 -0.02 8.43
N PHE A 120 -24.45 0.23 7.17
CA PHE A 120 -23.90 1.51 6.73
C PHE A 120 -25.00 2.55 6.53
N THR A 121 -24.70 3.79 6.88
CA THR A 121 -25.53 4.89 6.40
C THR A 121 -25.31 5.07 4.89
N SER A 122 -26.26 5.70 4.23
CA SER A 122 -26.18 6.11 2.81
C SER A 122 -24.89 6.86 2.49
N GLN A 123 -24.50 7.82 3.34
CA GLN A 123 -23.30 8.65 3.13
C GLN A 123 -22.01 7.83 3.26
N THR A 124 -21.90 7.00 4.30
CA THR A 124 -20.74 6.12 4.49
C THR A 124 -20.63 5.13 3.34
N PHE A 125 -21.72 4.46 2.98
CA PHE A 125 -21.73 3.48 1.88
C PHE A 125 -21.30 4.14 0.56
N ALA A 126 -21.90 5.30 0.22
CA ALA A 126 -21.56 6.04 -0.98
C ALA A 126 -20.09 6.47 -1.01
N SER A 127 -19.54 6.98 0.11
CA SER A 127 -18.13 7.37 0.20
C SER A 127 -17.17 6.19 0.00
N LEU A 128 -17.51 4.99 0.49
CA LEU A 128 -16.69 3.78 0.35
C LEU A 128 -16.72 3.28 -1.10
N VAL A 129 -17.89 3.23 -1.73
CA VAL A 129 -17.99 2.87 -3.16
C VAL A 129 -17.19 3.85 -4.01
N ALA A 130 -17.35 5.15 -3.78
CA ALA A 130 -16.62 6.18 -4.50
C ALA A 130 -15.10 6.08 -4.26
N SER A 131 -14.65 5.84 -3.03
CA SER A 131 -13.23 5.64 -2.69
C SER A 131 -12.63 4.44 -3.41
N GLY A 132 -13.34 3.30 -3.39
CA GLY A 132 -12.92 2.09 -4.08
C GLY A 132 -12.82 2.24 -5.60
N ALA A 133 -13.80 2.94 -6.19
CA ALA A 133 -13.76 3.31 -7.60
C ALA A 133 -12.57 4.24 -7.88
N PHE A 134 -12.35 5.26 -7.05
CA PHE A 134 -11.20 6.15 -7.19
C PHE A 134 -9.87 5.38 -7.13
N LEU A 135 -9.66 4.51 -6.15
CA LEU A 135 -8.49 3.63 -6.06
C LEU A 135 -8.26 2.78 -7.33
N ALA A 136 -9.35 2.21 -7.86
CA ALA A 136 -9.31 1.40 -9.09
C ALA A 136 -9.06 2.22 -10.36
N SER A 137 -9.22 3.54 -10.32
CA SER A 137 -8.98 4.44 -11.46
C SER A 137 -7.49 4.68 -11.75
N TYR A 138 -6.60 4.23 -10.85
CA TYR A 138 -5.16 4.32 -11.02
C TYR A 138 -4.71 3.69 -12.34
N ARG A 139 -3.85 4.41 -13.06
CA ARG A 139 -3.22 3.96 -14.30
C ARG A 139 -1.75 4.35 -14.29
N PHE A 140 -0.91 3.45 -14.78
CA PHE A 140 0.51 3.72 -15.01
C PHE A 140 0.82 3.54 -16.50
N ASP A 141 0.51 4.56 -17.30
CA ASP A 141 0.72 4.58 -18.75
C ASP A 141 1.73 5.64 -19.20
N LYS A 142 2.45 6.28 -18.26
CA LYS A 142 3.51 7.28 -18.48
C LYS A 142 4.49 6.94 -19.61
N TYR A 143 4.84 5.66 -19.77
CA TYR A 143 5.81 5.19 -20.76
C TYR A 143 5.18 4.52 -22.00
N ARG A 144 3.85 4.47 -22.11
CA ARG A 144 3.14 3.84 -23.24
C ARG A 144 2.77 4.87 -24.30
N THR A 145 3.46 4.83 -25.45
CA THR A 145 3.22 5.77 -26.57
C THR A 145 2.22 5.26 -27.61
N ASN A 146 2.00 3.94 -27.69
CA ASN A 146 1.21 3.29 -28.73
C ASN A 146 -0.10 2.67 -28.20
N LEU A 147 -0.72 3.28 -27.18
CA LEU A 147 -2.03 2.84 -26.68
C LEU A 147 -3.09 2.99 -27.77
N LYS A 148 -3.88 1.94 -28.01
CA LYS A 148 -5.08 2.02 -28.86
C LYS A 148 -6.14 2.88 -28.16
N GLU A 149 -7.02 3.53 -28.92
CA GLU A 149 -8.11 4.36 -28.38
C GLU A 149 -8.95 3.63 -27.32
N ALA A 150 -9.27 2.36 -27.56
CA ALA A 150 -10.00 1.54 -26.60
C ALA A 150 -9.26 1.34 -25.25
N GLU A 151 -7.92 1.34 -25.26
CA GLU A 151 -7.10 1.25 -24.05
C GLU A 151 -6.96 2.61 -23.34
N LYS A 152 -7.07 3.72 -24.07
CA LYS A 152 -7.06 5.09 -23.52
C LYS A 152 -8.35 5.41 -22.75
N PHE A 153 -9.45 4.74 -23.08
CA PHE A 153 -10.73 4.95 -22.41
C PHE A 153 -10.60 4.81 -20.88
N ALA A 154 -11.17 5.78 -20.17
CA ALA A 154 -11.34 5.78 -18.72
C ALA A 154 -12.70 6.38 -18.38
N VAL A 155 -13.28 5.96 -17.25
CA VAL A 155 -14.42 6.66 -16.66
C VAL A 155 -13.95 8.05 -16.22
N GLU A 156 -14.68 9.07 -16.63
CA GLU A 156 -14.35 10.48 -16.41
C GLU A 156 -14.89 10.98 -15.07
N SER A 157 -16.15 10.65 -14.74
CA SER A 157 -16.77 11.05 -13.48
C SER A 157 -17.71 10.03 -12.84
N ILE A 158 -17.84 10.14 -11.52
CA ILE A 158 -18.89 9.53 -10.71
C ILE A 158 -19.69 10.64 -10.05
N GLU A 159 -20.98 10.70 -10.36
CA GLU A 159 -21.96 11.58 -9.74
C GLU A 159 -22.67 10.85 -8.61
N VAL A 160 -22.52 11.35 -7.38
CA VAL A 160 -23.01 10.70 -6.17
C VAL A 160 -24.14 11.53 -5.57
N PHE A 161 -25.28 10.88 -5.32
CA PHE A 161 -26.42 11.45 -4.62
C PHE A 161 -26.75 10.61 -3.38
N THR A 162 -26.82 11.28 -2.24
CA THR A 162 -27.24 10.74 -0.94
C THR A 162 -28.24 11.68 -0.29
N ASP A 163 -28.90 11.23 0.78
CA ASP A 163 -29.72 12.06 1.67
C ASP A 163 -28.91 13.11 2.47
N ASN A 164 -27.57 12.98 2.58
CA ASN A 164 -26.68 14.00 3.15
C ASN A 164 -25.34 14.05 2.41
N ASN A 165 -25.34 14.76 1.29
CA ASN A 165 -24.17 14.88 0.41
C ASN A 165 -22.98 15.57 1.07
N THR A 166 -23.21 16.52 1.98
CA THR A 166 -22.14 17.22 2.67
C THR A 166 -21.31 16.27 3.52
N GLU A 167 -21.97 15.36 4.24
CA GLU A 167 -21.26 14.36 5.04
C GLU A 167 -20.58 13.30 4.16
N ALA A 168 -21.25 12.85 3.10
CA ALA A 168 -20.68 11.89 2.16
C ALA A 168 -19.40 12.43 1.50
N ALA A 169 -19.40 13.71 1.11
CA ALA A 169 -18.23 14.38 0.54
C ALA A 169 -17.07 14.48 1.54
N LYS A 170 -17.33 14.80 2.81
CA LYS A 170 -16.30 14.86 3.86
C LYS A 170 -15.65 13.49 4.10
N LEU A 171 -16.47 12.44 4.21
CA LEU A 171 -15.98 11.07 4.37
C LEU A 171 -15.14 10.62 3.17
N PHE A 172 -15.57 10.96 1.96
CA PHE A 172 -14.82 10.66 0.74
C PHE A 172 -13.50 11.43 0.67
N GLU A 173 -13.47 12.72 1.03
CA GLU A 173 -12.23 13.52 0.96
C GLU A 173 -11.10 12.91 1.81
N VAL A 174 -11.42 12.43 3.02
CA VAL A 174 -10.46 11.71 3.86
C VAL A 174 -9.93 10.46 3.15
N LYS A 175 -10.80 9.66 2.53
CA LYS A 175 -10.42 8.44 1.81
C LYS A 175 -9.65 8.74 0.52
N LYS A 176 -9.95 9.86 -0.14
CA LYS A 176 -9.29 10.34 -1.35
C LYS A 176 -7.83 10.68 -1.05
N LEU A 177 -7.53 11.36 0.05
CA LEU A 177 -6.16 11.65 0.48
C LEU A 177 -5.33 10.37 0.68
N VAL A 178 -5.92 9.33 1.28
CA VAL A 178 -5.28 8.02 1.43
C VAL A 178 -5.07 7.34 0.07
N ALA A 179 -6.02 7.46 -0.85
CA ALA A 179 -5.90 6.90 -2.19
C ALA A 179 -4.82 7.61 -3.04
N GLU A 180 -4.69 8.93 -2.92
CA GLU A 180 -3.63 9.71 -3.57
C GLU A 180 -2.24 9.31 -3.03
N ALA A 181 -2.13 9.07 -1.73
CA ALA A 181 -0.92 8.49 -1.15
C ALA A 181 -0.60 7.09 -1.72
N VAL A 182 -1.61 6.24 -1.87
CA VAL A 182 -1.47 4.93 -2.55
C VAL A 182 -1.02 5.13 -4.01
N PHE A 183 -1.52 6.14 -4.72
CA PHE A 183 -1.10 6.43 -6.09
C PHE A 183 0.36 6.84 -6.15
N PHE A 184 0.83 7.71 -5.25
CA PHE A 184 2.24 8.05 -5.14
C PHE A 184 3.08 6.79 -4.92
N THR A 185 2.72 5.94 -3.94
CA THR A 185 3.41 4.68 -3.65
C THR A 185 3.45 3.77 -4.88
N ARG A 186 2.36 3.69 -5.65
CA ARG A 186 2.31 2.91 -6.90
C ARG A 186 3.17 3.52 -8.00
N ASP A 187 3.12 4.83 -8.19
CA ASP A 187 3.89 5.54 -9.22
C ASP A 187 5.38 5.35 -9.00
N ILE A 188 5.85 5.64 -7.79
CA ILE A 188 7.26 5.51 -7.46
C ILE A 188 7.71 4.04 -7.53
N SER A 189 6.88 3.09 -7.13
CA SER A 189 7.23 1.66 -7.21
C SER A 189 7.26 1.15 -8.65
N ASN A 190 6.34 1.59 -9.51
CA ASN A 190 6.29 1.20 -10.92
C ASN A 190 7.35 1.90 -11.79
N GLU A 191 7.82 3.08 -11.38
CA GLU A 191 8.88 3.82 -12.09
C GLU A 191 10.14 2.95 -12.25
N PRO A 192 10.64 2.78 -13.49
CA PRO A 192 11.88 2.06 -13.76
C PRO A 192 13.08 2.65 -12.99
N SER A 193 13.95 1.79 -12.48
CA SER A 193 15.09 2.20 -11.64
C SER A 193 16.14 3.02 -12.39
N ASN A 194 16.19 2.96 -13.73
CA ASN A 194 17.04 3.86 -14.52
C ASN A 194 16.53 5.32 -14.53
N ILE A 195 15.30 5.57 -14.08
CA ILE A 195 14.70 6.91 -13.94
C ILE A 195 14.59 7.30 -12.47
N LYS A 196 14.21 6.35 -11.60
CA LYS A 196 14.12 6.52 -10.15
C LYS A 196 15.42 6.08 -9.50
N THR A 197 16.41 6.96 -9.41
CA THR A 197 17.63 6.74 -8.61
C THR A 197 17.37 7.12 -7.13
N PRO A 198 18.28 6.81 -6.18
CA PRO A 198 18.18 7.29 -4.79
C PRO A 198 17.98 8.81 -4.69
N GLN A 199 18.74 9.60 -5.46
CA GLN A 199 18.64 11.06 -5.49
C GLN A 199 17.27 11.53 -6.01
N VAL A 200 16.83 11.02 -7.17
CA VAL A 200 15.53 11.40 -7.76
C VAL A 200 14.38 11.02 -6.83
N TYR A 201 14.47 9.89 -6.14
CA TYR A 201 13.45 9.51 -5.17
C TYR A 201 13.48 10.45 -3.96
N ALA A 202 14.64 10.78 -3.40
CA ALA A 202 14.75 11.74 -2.30
C ALA A 202 14.15 13.10 -2.65
N GLU A 203 14.42 13.63 -3.84
CA GLU A 203 13.83 14.88 -4.34
C GLU A 203 12.30 14.81 -4.44
N ARG A 204 11.76 13.70 -4.98
CA ARG A 204 10.30 13.49 -5.04
C ARG A 204 9.64 13.41 -3.66
N ILE A 205 10.37 12.94 -2.64
CA ILE A 205 9.88 12.91 -1.25
C ILE A 205 9.77 14.35 -0.72
N VAL A 206 10.79 15.19 -0.94
CA VAL A 206 10.79 16.61 -0.59
C VAL A 206 9.61 17.33 -1.25
N ASP A 207 9.49 17.21 -2.58
CA ASP A 207 8.49 17.89 -3.39
C ASP A 207 7.04 17.63 -2.93
N ILE A 208 6.76 16.42 -2.41
CA ILE A 208 5.41 16.02 -2.01
C ILE A 208 5.13 16.25 -0.52
N LEU A 209 6.13 16.15 0.35
CA LEU A 209 5.93 16.18 1.80
C LEU A 209 6.09 17.56 2.42
N GLU A 210 7.04 18.38 1.95
CA GLU A 210 7.23 19.74 2.49
C GLU A 210 5.96 20.60 2.36
N PRO A 211 5.21 20.59 1.24
CA PRO A 211 3.94 21.33 1.14
C PRO A 211 2.86 20.85 2.12
N LEU A 212 3.00 19.64 2.67
CA LEU A 212 2.10 19.07 3.69
C LEU A 212 2.53 19.40 5.12
N GLY A 213 3.60 20.18 5.31
CA GLY A 213 4.12 20.57 6.61
C GLY A 213 4.94 19.48 7.29
N VAL A 214 5.59 18.62 6.51
CA VAL A 214 6.56 17.63 6.98
C VAL A 214 7.96 18.17 6.73
N ASP A 215 8.81 18.14 7.75
CA ASP A 215 10.23 18.50 7.61
C ASP A 215 10.99 17.34 6.98
N VAL A 216 11.81 17.59 5.95
CA VAL A 216 12.49 16.53 5.20
C VAL A 216 13.99 16.79 5.11
N ASP A 217 14.78 15.96 5.77
CA ASP A 217 16.24 15.98 5.70
C ASP A 217 16.75 14.86 4.78
N ILE A 218 17.68 15.20 3.87
CA ILE A 218 18.39 14.23 3.02
C ILE A 218 19.84 14.14 3.49
N ILE A 219 20.22 12.99 4.03
CA ILE A 219 21.57 12.70 4.53
C ILE A 219 22.35 11.93 3.45
N GLY A 220 23.43 12.51 2.96
CA GLY A 220 24.32 11.91 1.96
C GLY A 220 25.41 11.00 2.55
N GLU A 221 26.17 10.32 1.70
CA GLU A 221 27.17 9.32 2.11
C GLU A 221 28.24 9.86 3.05
N ARG A 222 28.70 11.11 2.85
CA ARG A 222 29.70 11.74 3.73
C ARG A 222 29.19 11.85 5.17
N GLU A 223 27.94 12.24 5.35
CA GLU A 223 27.32 12.37 6.68
C GLU A 223 27.02 10.99 7.28
N MET A 224 26.50 10.06 6.48
CA MET A 224 26.31 8.66 6.91
C MET A 224 27.62 8.01 7.35
N LYS A 225 28.75 8.33 6.70
CA LYS A 225 30.08 7.85 7.08
C LYS A 225 30.51 8.41 8.44
N ASN A 226 30.24 9.69 8.70
CA ASN A 226 30.51 10.31 10.00
C ASN A 226 29.61 9.76 11.12
N LEU A 227 28.39 9.34 10.78
CA LEU A 227 27.47 8.68 11.71
C LEU A 227 27.83 7.20 11.96
N GLY A 228 28.73 6.61 11.19
CA GLY A 228 29.14 5.21 11.34
C GLY A 228 28.20 4.20 10.69
N MET A 229 27.41 4.60 9.68
CA MET A 229 26.45 3.72 8.98
C MET A 229 27.12 2.79 7.97
N GLY A 230 28.08 1.98 8.43
CA GLY A 230 28.91 1.15 7.56
C GLY A 230 28.14 0.00 6.89
N ALA A 231 27.02 -0.45 7.46
CA ALA A 231 26.20 -1.50 6.84
C ALA A 231 25.41 -0.96 5.65
N LEU A 232 24.74 0.18 5.79
CA LEU A 232 24.03 0.84 4.69
C LEU A 232 24.98 1.29 3.59
N LEU A 233 26.09 1.95 3.95
CA LEU A 233 27.10 2.38 2.97
C LEU A 233 27.74 1.19 2.24
N GLY A 234 27.96 0.08 2.94
CA GLY A 234 28.46 -1.15 2.36
C GLY A 234 27.55 -1.73 1.26
N VAL A 235 26.23 -1.56 1.38
CA VAL A 235 25.28 -1.97 0.33
C VAL A 235 25.38 -1.07 -0.90
N GLY A 236 25.41 0.25 -0.72
CA GLY A 236 25.33 1.21 -1.83
C GLY A 236 26.64 1.46 -2.58
N GLN A 237 27.81 1.18 -1.98
CA GLN A 237 29.13 1.51 -2.56
C GLN A 237 29.43 0.89 -3.93
N GLY A 238 28.66 -0.13 -4.32
CA GLY A 238 28.78 -0.78 -5.63
C GLY A 238 28.17 0.04 -6.77
N SER A 239 27.21 0.93 -6.48
CA SER A 239 26.51 1.75 -7.48
C SER A 239 27.27 3.03 -7.82
N GLN A 240 26.98 3.59 -9.00
CA GLN A 240 27.35 4.96 -9.36
C GLN A 240 26.39 6.00 -8.77
N ASN A 241 25.19 5.59 -8.35
CA ASN A 241 24.23 6.47 -7.70
C ASN A 241 24.46 6.46 -6.19
N GLU A 242 24.83 7.61 -5.63
CA GLU A 242 25.08 7.75 -4.19
C GLU A 242 23.88 7.36 -3.33
N SER A 243 24.16 6.69 -2.22
CA SER A 243 23.20 6.35 -1.19
C SER A 243 22.66 7.60 -0.49
N LYS A 244 21.38 7.57 -0.11
CA LYS A 244 20.71 8.63 0.65
C LYS A 244 19.95 8.02 1.83
N LEU A 245 19.99 8.66 2.99
CA LEU A 245 19.03 8.41 4.06
C LEU A 245 18.08 9.62 4.11
N VAL A 246 16.79 9.39 3.92
CA VAL A 246 15.78 10.46 3.96
C VAL A 246 15.00 10.35 5.24
N VAL A 247 14.94 11.45 5.99
CA VAL A 247 14.28 11.58 7.29
C VAL A 247 13.13 12.56 7.14
N MET A 248 11.93 12.14 7.54
CA MET A 248 10.69 12.88 7.36
C MET A 248 10.03 13.06 8.73
N GLU A 249 9.94 14.28 9.25
CA GLU A 249 9.39 14.55 10.58
C GLU A 249 8.06 15.30 10.49
N TYR A 250 6.98 14.66 10.94
CA TYR A 250 5.66 15.25 11.04
C TYR A 250 5.25 15.45 12.50
N LYS A 251 5.02 16.71 12.88
CA LYS A 251 4.63 17.13 14.24
C LYS A 251 3.18 17.61 14.31
N GLY A 252 2.24 16.68 14.23
CA GLY A 252 0.80 16.97 14.24
C GLY A 252 0.21 17.25 15.63
N GLY A 253 0.90 16.97 16.74
CA GLY A 253 0.37 17.30 18.07
C GLY A 253 1.36 17.17 19.23
N SER A 254 1.44 18.18 20.09
CA SER A 254 2.46 18.29 21.15
C SER A 254 2.43 17.22 22.25
N LYS A 255 1.33 16.49 22.41
CA LYS A 255 1.13 15.53 23.51
C LYS A 255 1.38 14.07 23.13
N TYR A 256 1.57 13.77 21.86
CA TYR A 256 1.60 12.39 21.39
C TYR A 256 3.02 11.82 21.40
N PRO A 257 3.19 10.56 21.81
CA PRO A 257 4.47 9.89 21.64
C PRO A 257 4.81 9.78 20.14
N THR A 258 6.10 9.84 19.81
CA THR A 258 6.58 9.66 18.45
C THR A 258 6.45 8.20 18.02
N ILE A 259 5.80 7.98 16.88
CA ILE A 259 5.81 6.71 16.14
C ILE A 259 6.89 6.80 15.07
N ALA A 260 7.79 5.83 14.98
CA ALA A 260 8.77 5.74 13.90
C ALA A 260 8.34 4.71 12.86
N LEU A 261 8.38 5.09 11.59
CA LEU A 261 8.22 4.22 10.44
C LEU A 261 9.56 4.13 9.70
N VAL A 262 10.07 2.93 9.45
CA VAL A 262 11.36 2.72 8.77
C VAL A 262 11.16 1.88 7.52
N GLY A 263 11.68 2.30 6.36
CA GLY A 263 11.40 1.64 5.09
C GLY A 263 12.66 1.19 4.35
N LYS A 264 12.68 -0.08 3.91
CA LYS A 264 13.69 -0.57 2.95
C LYS A 264 13.54 0.16 1.62
N GLY A 265 14.58 0.86 1.19
CA GLY A 265 14.61 1.64 -0.06
C GLY A 265 15.66 1.16 -1.06
N VAL A 266 15.75 -0.14 -1.33
CA VAL A 266 16.65 -0.65 -2.37
C VAL A 266 16.01 -0.38 -3.74
N ILE A 267 16.49 0.65 -4.42
CA ILE A 267 15.95 1.16 -5.69
C ILE A 267 15.98 0.09 -6.79
N PHE A 268 17.06 -0.69 -6.81
CA PHE A 268 17.21 -1.87 -7.62
C PHE A 268 18.17 -2.84 -6.94
N ASP A 269 17.80 -4.12 -6.94
CA ASP A 269 18.55 -5.17 -6.29
C ASP A 269 19.04 -6.22 -7.31
N THR A 270 20.33 -6.15 -7.65
CA THR A 270 20.99 -7.19 -8.45
C THR A 270 21.40 -8.40 -7.61
N GLY A 271 21.41 -8.27 -6.29
CA GLY A 271 22.09 -9.15 -5.33
C GLY A 271 23.56 -8.83 -5.12
N GLY A 272 24.12 -7.84 -5.82
CA GLY A 272 25.54 -7.48 -5.74
C GLY A 272 26.43 -8.59 -6.30
N ILE A 273 27.51 -8.92 -5.59
CA ILE A 273 28.41 -10.04 -5.98
C ILE A 273 27.68 -11.40 -5.92
N SER A 274 26.72 -11.54 -5.01
CA SER A 274 25.81 -12.69 -4.89
C SER A 274 24.66 -12.58 -5.90
N LEU A 275 25.01 -12.42 -7.17
CA LEU A 275 24.12 -12.05 -8.27
C LEU A 275 22.88 -12.95 -8.38
N LYS A 276 21.70 -12.32 -8.43
CA LYS A 276 20.42 -13.01 -8.69
C LYS A 276 20.38 -13.60 -10.11
N PRO A 277 19.61 -14.67 -10.34
CA PRO A 277 19.31 -15.14 -11.70
C PRO A 277 18.64 -14.04 -12.53
N SER A 278 18.88 -14.01 -13.85
CA SER A 278 18.28 -13.00 -14.75
C SER A 278 16.74 -13.09 -14.80
N SER A 279 16.18 -14.26 -14.53
CA SER A 279 14.73 -14.47 -14.47
C SER A 279 14.09 -13.56 -13.43
N ASN A 280 13.10 -12.77 -13.84
CA ASN A 280 12.36 -11.83 -13.00
C ASN A 280 13.19 -10.71 -12.32
N MET A 281 14.49 -10.56 -12.61
CA MET A 281 15.31 -9.49 -12.02
C MET A 281 14.75 -8.08 -12.31
N HIS A 282 14.04 -7.89 -13.43
CA HIS A 282 13.33 -6.64 -13.73
C HIS A 282 12.25 -6.25 -12.70
N LEU A 283 11.77 -7.20 -11.88
CA LEU A 283 10.85 -6.93 -10.77
C LEU A 283 11.56 -6.35 -9.53
N MET A 284 12.89 -6.41 -9.46
CA MET A 284 13.65 -5.87 -8.32
C MET A 284 13.63 -4.34 -8.25
N ARG A 285 13.01 -3.66 -9.23
CA ARG A 285 12.60 -2.25 -9.11
C ARG A 285 11.57 -1.99 -7.99
N TYR A 286 10.87 -3.05 -7.55
CA TYR A 286 9.91 -3.02 -6.46
C TYR A 286 10.56 -3.25 -5.09
N ASP A 287 11.89 -3.43 -5.03
CA ASP A 287 12.60 -3.74 -3.78
C ASP A 287 12.76 -2.53 -2.82
N MET A 288 12.21 -1.39 -3.25
CA MET A 288 11.97 -0.19 -2.46
C MET A 288 10.53 -0.09 -1.97
N GLY A 289 9.72 -1.15 -2.09
CA GLY A 289 8.31 -1.16 -1.69
C GLY A 289 8.08 -0.78 -0.23
N GLY A 290 9.06 -1.10 0.64
CA GLY A 290 9.03 -0.71 2.05
C GLY A 290 9.11 0.81 2.25
N SER A 291 10.08 1.48 1.63
CA SER A 291 10.18 2.94 1.67
C SER A 291 8.99 3.61 0.99
N ALA A 292 8.47 3.03 -0.10
CA ALA A 292 7.26 3.52 -0.76
C ALA A 292 6.03 3.49 0.16
N ALA A 293 5.87 2.44 0.97
CA ALA A 293 4.79 2.32 1.94
C ALA A 293 4.95 3.34 3.09
N VAL A 294 6.18 3.54 3.59
CA VAL A 294 6.46 4.54 4.63
C VAL A 294 6.17 5.96 4.14
N VAL A 295 6.71 6.35 2.97
CA VAL A 295 6.47 7.69 2.40
C VAL A 295 4.98 7.89 2.11
N GLY A 296 4.30 6.90 1.51
CA GLY A 296 2.86 6.95 1.30
C GLY A 296 2.07 7.15 2.60
N SER A 297 2.46 6.46 3.67
CA SER A 297 1.82 6.63 4.99
C SER A 297 2.04 8.04 5.54
N MET A 298 3.24 8.61 5.37
CA MET A 298 3.52 10.01 5.74
C MET A 298 2.63 10.99 4.97
N ILE A 299 2.48 10.81 3.64
CA ILE A 299 1.58 11.62 2.80
C ILE A 299 0.15 11.53 3.31
N ALA A 300 -0.35 10.31 3.57
CA ALA A 300 -1.72 10.08 4.01
C ALA A 300 -2.02 10.72 5.39
N VAL A 301 -1.07 10.62 6.33
CA VAL A 301 -1.19 11.18 7.68
C VAL A 301 -1.11 12.72 7.65
N ALA A 302 -0.10 13.27 6.98
CA ALA A 302 0.12 14.71 6.92
C ALA A 302 -0.99 15.42 6.12
N GLY A 303 -1.40 14.83 4.99
CA GLY A 303 -2.51 15.34 4.17
C GLY A 303 -3.84 15.41 4.93
N GLN A 304 -4.13 14.43 5.79
CA GLN A 304 -5.28 14.45 6.69
C GLN A 304 -5.11 15.38 7.91
N LYS A 305 -3.92 15.93 8.12
CA LYS A 305 -3.55 16.74 9.29
C LYS A 305 -3.87 16.04 10.62
N LEU A 306 -3.55 14.74 10.69
CA LEU A 306 -3.83 13.96 11.89
C LEU A 306 -3.06 14.50 13.10
N PRO A 307 -3.67 14.56 14.30
CA PRO A 307 -3.00 15.08 15.48
C PRO A 307 -2.07 14.02 16.08
N VAL A 308 -0.94 13.72 15.43
CA VAL A 308 0.02 12.67 15.82
C VAL A 308 1.46 13.12 15.51
N ASN A 309 2.44 12.54 16.21
CA ASN A 309 3.86 12.75 15.91
C ASN A 309 4.42 11.50 15.25
N ILE A 310 4.91 11.64 14.02
CA ILE A 310 5.44 10.53 13.23
C ILE A 310 6.76 10.94 12.60
N VAL A 311 7.73 10.04 12.67
CA VAL A 311 8.94 10.13 11.88
C VAL A 311 9.00 8.99 10.88
N GLY A 312 9.32 9.30 9.63
CA GLY A 312 9.66 8.32 8.61
C GLY A 312 11.16 8.34 8.33
N VAL A 313 11.81 7.18 8.28
CA VAL A 313 13.24 7.07 7.89
C VAL A 313 13.37 6.03 6.79
N VAL A 314 13.94 6.39 5.65
CA VAL A 314 14.13 5.47 4.52
C VAL A 314 15.57 5.48 4.03
N GLY A 315 16.18 4.30 3.96
CA GLY A 315 17.51 4.10 3.41
C GLY A 315 17.42 3.80 1.91
N LEU A 316 17.81 4.77 1.08
CA LEU A 316 17.76 4.70 -0.37
C LEU A 316 19.14 4.32 -0.93
N VAL A 317 19.23 3.12 -1.50
CA VAL A 317 20.47 2.56 -2.05
C VAL A 317 20.20 1.84 -3.37
N GLU A 318 21.26 1.51 -4.11
CA GLU A 318 21.22 0.53 -5.21
C GLU A 318 22.23 -0.57 -4.94
N ASN A 319 21.78 -1.84 -4.93
CA ASN A 319 22.66 -2.98 -4.72
C ASN A 319 23.17 -3.48 -6.07
N MET A 320 24.36 -3.02 -6.45
CA MET A 320 24.97 -3.24 -7.76
C MET A 320 26.30 -4.01 -7.66
N LEU A 321 26.58 -4.83 -8.67
CA LEU A 321 27.93 -5.38 -8.86
C LEU A 321 28.86 -4.36 -9.51
N SER A 322 30.05 -4.19 -8.95
CA SER A 322 31.13 -3.39 -9.54
C SER A 322 32.46 -3.78 -8.89
N GLY A 323 33.58 -3.18 -9.35
CA GLY A 323 34.89 -3.38 -8.71
C GLY A 323 34.99 -2.84 -7.27
N ASN A 324 34.01 -2.03 -6.83
CA ASN A 324 33.95 -1.45 -5.49
C ASN A 324 32.81 -2.04 -4.64
N ALA A 325 32.08 -3.04 -5.14
CA ALA A 325 30.95 -3.63 -4.43
C ALA A 325 31.40 -4.42 -3.19
N GLN A 326 30.54 -4.46 -2.17
CA GLN A 326 30.71 -5.36 -1.02
C GLN A 326 30.76 -6.81 -1.46
N ARG A 327 31.53 -7.62 -0.75
CA ARG A 327 31.81 -9.02 -1.09
C ARG A 327 31.37 -9.95 0.05
N PRO A 328 30.99 -11.20 -0.27
CA PRO A 328 30.88 -12.24 0.73
C PRO A 328 32.17 -12.37 1.58
N GLY A 329 32.02 -12.33 2.90
CA GLY A 329 33.11 -12.36 3.89
C GLY A 329 33.61 -10.99 4.34
N ASP A 330 33.16 -9.88 3.75
CA ASP A 330 33.46 -8.55 4.28
C ASP A 330 32.79 -8.37 5.66
N VAL A 331 33.49 -7.73 6.60
CA VAL A 331 32.94 -7.34 7.90
C VAL A 331 32.70 -5.83 7.90
N VAL A 332 31.49 -5.42 8.24
CA VAL A 332 31.10 -4.00 8.38
C VAL A 332 30.80 -3.65 9.82
N THR A 333 31.05 -2.39 10.19
CA THR A 333 30.62 -1.82 11.47
C THR A 333 29.36 -1.00 11.25
N THR A 334 28.30 -1.33 11.98
CA THR A 334 27.00 -0.62 11.94
C THR A 334 27.04 0.67 12.75
N MET A 335 26.02 1.51 12.61
CA MET A 335 25.84 2.74 13.40
C MET A 335 25.73 2.45 14.91
N SER A 336 25.29 1.24 15.28
CA SER A 336 25.24 0.80 16.68
C SER A 336 26.61 0.44 17.26
N GLY A 337 27.64 0.32 16.43
CA GLY A 337 28.96 -0.19 16.80
C GLY A 337 29.11 -1.71 16.65
N GLN A 338 28.00 -2.45 16.54
CA GLN A 338 28.03 -3.90 16.27
C GLN A 338 28.63 -4.19 14.89
N THR A 339 29.37 -5.30 14.79
CA THR A 339 30.00 -5.79 13.57
C THR A 339 29.18 -6.90 12.90
N VAL A 340 29.10 -6.87 11.57
CA VAL A 340 28.32 -7.83 10.77
C VAL A 340 29.21 -8.43 9.70
N GLU A 341 29.34 -9.75 9.69
CA GLU A 341 29.90 -10.52 8.58
C GLU A 341 28.86 -10.66 7.47
N VAL A 342 29.17 -10.11 6.30
CA VAL A 342 28.30 -10.18 5.13
C VAL A 342 28.59 -11.46 4.38
N LEU A 343 27.85 -12.53 4.65
CA LEU A 343 28.01 -13.82 3.97
C LEU A 343 27.28 -13.89 2.63
N ASN A 344 26.24 -13.06 2.44
CA ASN A 344 25.52 -12.97 1.18
C ASN A 344 25.07 -11.53 0.92
N THR A 345 25.50 -10.96 -0.20
CA THR A 345 25.22 -9.56 -0.58
C THR A 345 23.81 -9.36 -1.13
N ASP A 346 23.05 -10.43 -1.34
CA ASP A 346 21.61 -10.45 -1.67
C ASP A 346 20.72 -10.39 -0.41
N ALA A 347 21.34 -10.31 0.77
CA ALA A 347 20.68 -10.03 2.03
C ALA A 347 21.02 -8.60 2.49
N GLU A 348 20.90 -7.65 1.56
CA GLU A 348 21.25 -6.25 1.69
C GLU A 348 20.19 -5.44 2.45
N GLY A 349 18.89 -5.73 2.26
CA GLY A 349 17.81 -4.94 2.83
C GLY A 349 17.86 -4.83 4.35
N ARG A 350 18.27 -5.91 5.03
CA ARG A 350 18.43 -5.92 6.49
C ARG A 350 19.64 -5.11 6.96
N LEU A 351 20.70 -5.02 6.15
CA LEU A 351 21.88 -4.19 6.43
C LEU A 351 21.51 -2.69 6.35
N VAL A 352 20.75 -2.30 5.33
CA VAL A 352 20.19 -0.95 5.21
C VAL A 352 19.29 -0.62 6.41
N LEU A 353 18.42 -1.56 6.78
CA LEU A 353 17.51 -1.38 7.92
C LEU A 353 18.26 -1.29 9.25
N ALA A 354 19.32 -2.06 9.48
CA ALA A 354 20.09 -2.03 10.74
C ALA A 354 20.52 -0.60 11.12
N ASP A 355 21.11 0.13 10.16
CA ASP A 355 21.52 1.52 10.39
C ASP A 355 20.33 2.47 10.46
N ALA A 356 19.31 2.28 9.61
CA ALA A 356 18.13 3.15 9.58
C ALA A 356 17.26 3.05 10.85
N VAL A 357 17.02 1.84 11.37
CA VAL A 357 16.26 1.63 12.61
C VAL A 357 17.05 2.17 13.81
N TRP A 358 18.38 1.99 13.82
CA TRP A 358 19.21 2.54 14.88
C TRP A 358 19.18 4.08 14.87
N TYR A 359 19.36 4.70 13.70
CA TYR A 359 19.28 6.15 13.54
C TYR A 359 17.94 6.72 14.04
N ALA A 360 16.81 6.11 13.63
CA ALA A 360 15.49 6.54 14.05
C ALA A 360 15.34 6.55 15.58
N GLN A 361 15.88 5.53 16.25
CA GLN A 361 15.82 5.41 17.70
C GLN A 361 16.74 6.41 18.41
N GLU A 362 17.98 6.58 17.96
CA GLU A 362 18.93 7.54 18.53
C GLU A 362 18.42 8.98 18.44
N LYS A 363 17.94 9.36 17.25
CA LYS A 363 17.54 10.73 16.96
C LYS A 363 16.20 11.10 17.58
N PHE A 364 15.20 10.22 17.52
CA PHE A 364 13.81 10.57 17.82
C PHE A 364 13.22 9.87 19.06
N LYS A 365 13.88 8.86 19.62
CA LYS A 365 13.46 8.12 20.82
C LYS A 365 11.97 7.69 20.76
N PRO A 366 11.56 6.99 19.69
CA PRO A 366 10.16 6.60 19.49
C PRO A 366 9.72 5.59 20.56
N LYS A 367 8.44 5.62 20.92
CA LYS A 367 7.85 4.54 21.75
C LYS A 367 7.53 3.30 20.93
N CYS A 368 7.13 3.51 19.68
CA CYS A 368 6.77 2.47 18.73
C CYS A 368 7.57 2.66 17.44
N LEU A 369 8.23 1.60 16.97
CA LEU A 369 8.95 1.57 15.70
C LEU A 369 8.40 0.45 14.82
N ILE A 370 7.99 0.78 13.61
CA ILE A 370 7.54 -0.20 12.62
C ILE A 370 8.43 -0.10 11.41
N ASP A 371 9.16 -1.17 11.09
CA ASP A 371 9.87 -1.24 9.83
C ASP A 371 9.11 -2.07 8.77
N VAL A 372 9.24 -1.67 7.51
CA VAL A 372 8.51 -2.23 6.37
C VAL A 372 9.50 -2.53 5.26
N ALA A 373 9.48 -3.76 4.74
CA ALA A 373 10.44 -4.16 3.73
C ALA A 373 9.96 -5.30 2.84
N THR A 374 10.34 -5.25 1.56
CA THR A 374 10.37 -6.42 0.68
C THR A 374 11.62 -7.23 1.03
N LEU A 375 11.58 -7.99 2.14
CA LEU A 375 12.81 -8.47 2.75
C LEU A 375 13.22 -9.87 2.32
N THR A 376 12.27 -10.82 2.28
CA THR A 376 12.64 -12.23 2.05
C THR A 376 11.77 -12.93 1.03
N GLY A 377 12.39 -13.69 0.12
CA GLY A 377 11.64 -14.66 -0.70
C GLY A 377 10.98 -15.76 0.15
N ALA A 378 11.52 -16.03 1.35
CA ALA A 378 10.98 -17.01 2.28
C ALA A 378 9.57 -16.64 2.79
N ILE A 379 9.24 -15.34 2.96
CA ILE A 379 7.89 -14.96 3.41
C ILE A 379 6.87 -15.23 2.30
N THR A 380 7.26 -15.00 1.05
CA THR A 380 6.42 -15.30 -0.12
C THR A 380 6.19 -16.80 -0.25
N VAL A 381 7.19 -17.64 0.05
CA VAL A 381 6.99 -19.10 0.10
C VAL A 381 6.03 -19.50 1.23
N ALA A 382 6.12 -18.85 2.39
CA ALA A 382 5.28 -19.18 3.55
C ALA A 382 3.82 -18.69 3.43
N LEU A 383 3.61 -17.47 2.94
CA LEU A 383 2.32 -16.76 2.98
C LEU A 383 1.73 -16.41 1.60
N GLY A 384 2.47 -16.71 0.53
CA GLY A 384 2.09 -16.36 -0.84
C GLY A 384 1.94 -14.85 -1.03
N SER A 385 0.91 -14.47 -1.79
CA SER A 385 0.55 -13.07 -2.05
C SER A 385 -0.75 -12.66 -1.36
N THR A 386 -1.10 -13.32 -0.25
CA THR A 386 -2.35 -13.04 0.49
C THR A 386 -2.10 -12.30 1.80
N TYR A 387 -1.02 -12.66 2.51
CA TYR A 387 -0.62 -12.04 3.77
C TYR A 387 0.82 -11.52 3.67
N ALA A 388 1.10 -10.38 4.30
CA ALA A 388 2.47 -10.03 4.69
C ALA A 388 2.82 -10.65 6.05
N GLY A 389 4.12 -10.85 6.30
CA GLY A 389 4.61 -11.34 7.58
C GLY A 389 4.69 -10.22 8.60
N CYS A 390 4.22 -10.45 9.82
CA CYS A 390 4.36 -9.54 10.96
C CYS A 390 5.17 -10.22 12.07
N PHE A 391 6.37 -9.71 12.31
CA PHE A 391 7.23 -10.07 13.43
C PHE A 391 7.23 -8.90 14.42
N SER A 392 7.28 -9.14 15.72
CA SER A 392 7.34 -8.03 16.67
C SER A 392 7.73 -8.52 18.07
N ASN A 393 8.36 -7.66 18.85
CA ASN A 393 8.71 -7.91 20.25
C ASN A 393 7.56 -7.60 21.25
N ASN A 394 6.41 -7.13 20.75
CA ASN A 394 5.26 -6.71 21.56
C ASN A 394 3.94 -7.22 20.96
N ASP A 395 3.25 -8.11 21.68
CA ASP A 395 2.02 -8.77 21.19
C ASP A 395 0.83 -7.81 21.03
N GLU A 396 0.75 -6.74 21.83
CA GLU A 396 -0.30 -5.73 21.70
C GLU A 396 -0.12 -4.93 20.40
N LEU A 397 1.11 -4.50 20.09
CA LEU A 397 1.46 -3.84 18.85
C LEU A 397 1.11 -4.72 17.63
N ALA A 398 1.49 -5.98 17.67
CA ALA A 398 1.18 -6.93 16.61
C ALA A 398 -0.33 -7.11 16.40
N SER A 399 -1.08 -7.22 17.50
CA SER A 399 -2.54 -7.36 17.47
C SER A 399 -3.22 -6.12 16.87
N LYS A 400 -2.76 -4.91 17.24
CA LYS A 400 -3.24 -3.65 16.66
C LYS A 400 -2.97 -3.57 15.15
N LEU A 401 -1.77 -3.95 14.71
CA LEU A 401 -1.40 -3.97 13.30
C LEU A 401 -2.23 -4.98 12.49
N ILE A 402 -2.40 -6.20 13.00
CA ILE A 402 -3.20 -7.24 12.35
C ILE A 402 -4.65 -6.77 12.20
N LYS A 403 -5.24 -6.24 13.27
CA LYS A 403 -6.61 -5.70 13.25
C LYS A 403 -6.75 -4.57 12.23
N ALA A 404 -5.83 -3.60 12.22
CA ALA A 404 -5.84 -2.51 11.24
C ALA A 404 -5.79 -3.07 9.81
N GLY A 405 -4.90 -4.04 9.55
CA GLY A 405 -4.79 -4.73 8.27
C GLY A 405 -6.05 -5.48 7.85
N GLU A 406 -6.74 -6.16 8.77
CA GLU A 406 -8.01 -6.83 8.50
C GLU A 406 -9.12 -5.84 8.09
N GLU A 407 -9.20 -4.70 8.76
CA GLU A 407 -10.24 -3.69 8.50
C GLU A 407 -10.10 -3.03 7.12
N VAL A 408 -8.86 -2.86 6.63
CA VAL A 408 -8.59 -2.31 5.28
C VAL A 408 -8.30 -3.37 4.21
N ASN A 409 -8.31 -4.66 4.57
CA ASN A 409 -7.94 -5.78 3.71
C ASN A 409 -6.48 -5.73 3.18
N GLU A 410 -5.55 -5.26 4.01
CA GLU A 410 -4.10 -5.39 3.84
C GLU A 410 -3.59 -6.34 4.94
N LYS A 411 -3.77 -7.65 4.73
CA LYS A 411 -3.70 -8.62 5.82
C LYS A 411 -2.28 -8.94 6.26
N LEU A 412 -2.07 -9.00 7.57
CA LEU A 412 -0.85 -9.48 8.21
C LEU A 412 -1.06 -10.86 8.84
N TRP A 413 0.00 -11.65 8.90
CA TRP A 413 0.05 -12.87 9.69
C TRP A 413 1.20 -12.81 10.70
N ARG A 414 0.92 -13.12 11.97
CA ARG A 414 1.93 -13.15 13.04
C ARG A 414 2.92 -14.30 12.80
N MET A 415 4.20 -13.96 12.69
CA MET A 415 5.30 -14.89 12.54
C MET A 415 6.12 -14.97 13.83
N PRO A 416 6.72 -16.13 14.17
CA PRO A 416 7.41 -16.32 15.44
C PRO A 416 8.79 -15.65 15.47
N LEU A 417 9.15 -15.12 16.64
CA LEU A 417 10.53 -14.84 17.03
C LEU A 417 10.90 -15.84 18.14
N HIS A 418 12.01 -16.56 17.96
CA HIS A 418 12.52 -17.54 18.92
C HIS A 418 14.04 -17.45 19.03
N ASP A 419 14.62 -17.64 20.22
CA ASP A 419 16.06 -17.46 20.45
C ASP A 419 16.94 -18.40 19.61
N GLU A 420 16.43 -19.58 19.23
CA GLU A 420 17.12 -20.47 18.28
C GLU A 420 17.36 -19.83 16.91
N TYR A 421 16.46 -18.96 16.45
CA TYR A 421 16.67 -18.24 15.19
C TYR A 421 17.71 -17.12 15.32
N ASP A 422 17.87 -16.56 16.53
CA ASP A 422 18.94 -15.59 16.82
C ASP A 422 20.30 -16.28 16.88
N ALA A 423 20.39 -17.46 17.50
CA ALA A 423 21.62 -18.25 17.52
C ALA A 423 22.12 -18.64 16.11
N MET A 424 21.21 -18.76 15.15
CA MET A 424 21.51 -19.11 13.75
C MET A 424 22.27 -18.02 12.97
N ILE A 425 22.36 -16.79 13.48
CA ILE A 425 23.14 -15.69 12.87
C ILE A 425 24.47 -15.42 13.60
N GLY A 426 24.97 -16.38 14.39
CA GLY A 426 26.33 -16.30 14.92
C GLY A 426 27.40 -16.25 13.82
N SER A 427 28.47 -15.52 14.07
CA SER A 427 29.66 -15.43 13.20
C SER A 427 30.92 -15.76 14.02
N ASP A 428 31.93 -16.34 13.37
CA ASP A 428 33.22 -16.63 13.99
C ASP A 428 34.16 -15.41 14.02
N ILE A 429 33.87 -14.37 13.23
CA ILE A 429 34.76 -13.21 13.03
C ILE A 429 34.11 -11.84 13.30
N ALA A 430 32.79 -11.81 13.52
CA ALA A 430 32.00 -10.61 13.81
C ALA A 430 30.95 -10.89 14.88
N ASP A 431 30.24 -9.87 15.37
CA ASP A 431 29.18 -10.04 16.39
C ASP A 431 27.98 -10.84 15.86
N MET A 432 27.76 -10.81 14.54
CA MET A 432 26.74 -11.60 13.83
C MET A 432 27.07 -11.76 12.34
N ALA A 433 26.42 -12.71 11.68
CA ALA A 433 26.36 -12.81 10.23
C ALA A 433 25.03 -12.23 9.70
N ASN A 434 25.01 -11.72 8.47
CA ASN A 434 23.78 -11.17 7.88
C ASN A 434 22.78 -12.27 7.42
N ILE A 435 23.21 -13.52 7.30
CA ILE A 435 22.37 -14.67 7.01
C ILE A 435 22.68 -15.81 7.96
N SER A 436 21.83 -16.85 7.94
CA SER A 436 22.05 -18.03 8.75
C SER A 436 23.24 -18.86 8.28
N ASN A 437 23.98 -19.43 9.24
CA ASN A 437 24.93 -20.51 8.99
C ASN A 437 24.25 -21.87 8.69
N ILE A 438 22.92 -21.99 8.85
CA ILE A 438 22.12 -23.17 8.50
C ILE A 438 21.38 -22.93 7.18
N PRO A 439 21.72 -23.67 6.11
CA PRO A 439 21.04 -23.51 4.83
C PRO A 439 19.53 -23.79 4.91
N ARG A 440 18.74 -22.91 4.29
CA ARG A 440 17.28 -23.07 4.08
C ARG A 440 16.44 -23.19 5.37
N ALA A 441 16.94 -22.74 6.52
CA ALA A 441 16.17 -22.65 7.76
C ALA A 441 15.51 -21.27 7.91
N ALA A 442 14.22 -21.24 8.28
CA ALA A 442 13.46 -20.10 8.82
C ALA A 442 13.82 -18.68 8.29
N GLY A 443 14.06 -18.52 6.98
CA GLY A 443 14.74 -17.34 6.43
C GLY A 443 14.13 -15.98 6.80
N SER A 444 12.79 -15.89 6.86
CA SER A 444 12.08 -14.68 7.29
C SER A 444 12.21 -14.41 8.80
N CYS A 445 12.12 -15.44 9.65
CA CYS A 445 12.30 -15.29 11.08
C CYS A 445 13.73 -14.86 11.43
N ILE A 446 14.71 -15.40 10.71
CA ILE A 446 16.12 -15.07 10.86
C ILE A 446 16.38 -13.61 10.43
N ALA A 447 15.78 -13.18 9.31
CA ALA A 447 15.88 -11.79 8.87
C ALA A 447 15.28 -10.80 9.89
N ALA A 448 14.13 -11.15 10.47
CA ALA A 448 13.50 -10.34 11.50
C ALA A 448 14.37 -10.26 12.78
N HIS A 449 14.99 -11.37 13.21
CA HIS A 449 15.91 -11.35 14.35
C HIS A 449 17.18 -10.54 14.10
N PHE A 450 17.72 -10.58 12.88
CA PHE A 450 18.82 -9.69 12.51
C PHE A 450 18.45 -8.22 12.78
N ILE A 451 17.26 -7.77 12.34
CA ILE A 451 16.78 -6.41 12.60
C ILE A 451 16.55 -6.17 14.10
N LYS A 452 15.99 -7.16 14.82
CA LYS A 452 15.72 -7.09 16.26
C LYS A 452 16.98 -6.76 17.08
N ARG A 453 18.18 -7.21 16.67
CA ARG A 453 19.46 -6.87 17.35
C ARG A 453 19.82 -5.38 17.32
N PHE A 454 19.15 -4.59 16.48
CA PHE A 454 19.31 -3.13 16.40
C PHE A 454 18.16 -2.37 17.05
N ILE A 455 17.22 -3.07 17.71
CA ILE A 455 16.14 -2.46 18.48
C ILE A 455 16.58 -2.30 19.92
N LYS A 456 16.48 -1.07 20.43
CA LYS A 456 16.83 -0.74 21.82
C LYS A 456 15.77 -1.28 22.78
N ASP A 457 16.22 -1.61 23.99
CA ASP A 457 15.34 -1.99 25.08
C ASP A 457 14.27 -0.92 25.35
N GLY A 458 13.03 -1.38 25.56
CA GLY A 458 11.88 -0.51 25.86
C GLY A 458 11.19 0.11 24.64
N VAL A 459 11.65 -0.17 23.42
CA VAL A 459 10.95 0.22 22.19
C VAL A 459 10.02 -0.90 21.72
N ASP A 460 8.72 -0.61 21.60
CA ASP A 460 7.78 -1.53 20.97
C ASP A 460 8.08 -1.56 19.46
N TRP A 461 8.41 -2.73 18.94
CA TRP A 461 8.89 -2.90 17.57
C TRP A 461 8.11 -3.95 16.81
N ALA A 462 7.79 -3.64 15.55
CA ALA A 462 7.31 -4.60 14.57
C ALA A 462 8.06 -4.50 13.23
N HIS A 463 8.35 -5.65 12.63
CA HIS A 463 8.84 -5.79 11.26
C HIS A 463 7.74 -6.37 10.37
N LEU A 464 7.45 -5.68 9.27
CA LEU A 464 6.50 -6.09 8.24
C LEU A 464 7.25 -6.53 6.97
N ASP A 465 7.31 -7.85 6.74
CA ASP A 465 7.86 -8.42 5.50
C ASP A 465 6.76 -8.48 4.43
N ILE A 466 6.82 -7.54 3.49
CA ILE A 466 5.81 -7.32 2.44
C ILE A 466 6.24 -7.89 1.09
N ALA A 467 7.32 -8.68 1.01
CA ALA A 467 7.86 -9.18 -0.26
C ALA A 467 6.82 -9.92 -1.14
N GLY A 468 5.86 -10.61 -0.53
CA GLY A 468 4.81 -11.34 -1.24
C GLY A 468 3.66 -10.47 -1.76
N VAL A 469 3.50 -9.24 -1.25
CA VAL A 469 2.28 -8.42 -1.42
C VAL A 469 2.54 -6.99 -1.92
N ALA A 470 3.80 -6.55 -2.00
CA ALA A 470 4.16 -5.22 -2.49
C ALA A 470 3.78 -4.99 -3.97
N ASN A 471 3.84 -6.05 -4.79
CA ASN A 471 3.47 -6.05 -6.20
C ASN A 471 2.60 -7.26 -6.56
N SER A 472 1.87 -7.16 -7.68
CA SER A 472 1.00 -8.22 -8.18
C SER A 472 1.05 -8.34 -9.70
N ASN A 473 0.99 -9.58 -10.20
CA ASN A 473 0.83 -9.87 -11.62
C ASN A 473 -0.64 -10.03 -12.04
N LYS A 474 -1.59 -9.82 -11.12
CA LYS A 474 -3.05 -9.89 -11.34
C LYS A 474 -3.68 -8.51 -11.19
N VAL A 475 -4.75 -8.29 -11.94
CA VAL A 475 -5.63 -7.13 -11.68
C VAL A 475 -6.43 -7.45 -10.42
N SER A 476 -6.43 -6.53 -9.47
CA SER A 476 -7.31 -6.57 -8.29
C SER A 476 -8.52 -5.67 -8.54
N SER A 477 -9.56 -5.74 -7.70
CA SER A 477 -10.67 -4.77 -7.77
C SER A 477 -10.21 -3.33 -7.55
N LEU A 478 -9.12 -3.09 -6.81
CA LEU A 478 -8.67 -1.77 -6.37
C LEU A 478 -7.45 -1.23 -7.17
N GLY A 479 -7.03 -1.93 -8.23
CA GLY A 479 -5.90 -1.48 -9.03
C GLY A 479 -5.39 -2.49 -10.06
N PRO A 480 -4.58 -2.02 -11.02
CA PRO A 480 -4.02 -2.84 -12.09
C PRO A 480 -2.89 -3.76 -11.59
N LYS A 481 -2.28 -4.50 -12.53
CA LYS A 481 -1.01 -5.21 -12.30
C LYS A 481 0.11 -4.21 -12.00
N GLY A 482 1.14 -4.64 -11.27
CA GLY A 482 2.29 -3.84 -10.89
C GLY A 482 2.33 -3.62 -9.38
N ALA A 483 2.81 -2.46 -8.93
CA ALA A 483 2.80 -2.09 -7.52
C ALA A 483 1.38 -2.07 -6.95
N VAL A 484 1.19 -2.66 -5.78
CA VAL A 484 -0.12 -2.73 -5.10
C VAL A 484 -0.38 -1.45 -4.30
N GLY A 485 0.68 -0.86 -3.73
CA GLY A 485 0.57 0.21 -2.74
C GLY A 485 0.31 -0.32 -1.31
N TYR A 486 0.64 -1.60 -1.08
CA TYR A 486 0.44 -2.27 0.21
C TYR A 486 1.15 -1.52 1.34
N GLY A 487 0.50 -1.40 2.49
CA GLY A 487 1.06 -0.83 3.72
C GLY A 487 0.56 0.58 4.01
N VAL A 488 0.21 1.36 2.97
CA VAL A 488 -0.26 2.75 3.17
C VAL A 488 -1.57 2.78 3.94
N ARG A 489 -2.56 1.98 3.53
CA ARG A 489 -3.88 1.94 4.18
C ARG A 489 -3.79 1.28 5.55
N LEU A 490 -2.97 0.23 5.69
CA LEU A 490 -2.71 -0.43 6.97
C LEU A 490 -2.10 0.52 8.00
N LEU A 491 -1.00 1.20 7.64
CA LEU A 491 -0.27 2.05 8.57
C LEU A 491 -1.07 3.29 8.92
N GLU A 492 -1.72 3.95 7.94
CA GLU A 492 -2.63 5.07 8.21
C GLU A 492 -3.73 4.69 9.21
N LYS A 493 -4.34 3.53 9.02
CA LYS A 493 -5.38 3.00 9.90
C LYS A 493 -4.84 2.74 11.30
N PHE A 494 -3.71 2.04 11.41
CA PHE A 494 -3.03 1.79 12.66
C PHE A 494 -2.71 3.09 13.41
N ILE A 495 -2.12 4.07 12.73
CA ILE A 495 -1.71 5.37 13.31
C ILE A 495 -2.90 6.12 13.90
N LYS A 496 -4.05 6.12 13.21
CA LYS A 496 -5.27 6.78 13.69
C LYS A 496 -5.83 6.18 14.97
N GLU A 497 -5.55 4.91 15.22
CA GLU A 497 -6.06 4.14 16.35
C GLU A 497 -5.03 3.98 17.46
N TYR A 498 -3.74 4.15 17.17
CA TYR A 498 -2.67 3.89 18.12
C TYR A 498 -2.78 4.70 19.43
N ASN A 499 -3.24 5.96 19.33
CA ASN A 499 -3.38 6.87 20.47
C ASN A 499 -4.84 7.02 20.97
N ARG A 500 -5.77 6.20 20.48
CA ARG A 500 -7.16 6.14 20.97
C ARG A 500 -7.31 5.02 21.97
#